data_AF-A0AA96X2W7-F1
#
_entry.id   AF-A0AA96X2W7-F1
#
_cell.length_a   1.000
_cell.length_b   1.000
_cell.length_c   1.000
_cell.angle_alpha   90.00
_cell.angle_beta   90.00
_cell.angle_gamma   90.00
#
_symmetry.space_group_name_H-M   'P 1'
#
loop_
_entity.id
_entity.type
_entity.pdbx_description
1 polymer ?
#
loop_
_entity_poly.entity_id
_entity_poly.type
_entity_poly.pdbx_seq_one_letter_code
_entity_poly.pdbx_strand_id
1 'polypeptide(L)'
;MSNLFDLLEKINQKPGLYIGTASITALRHFLVGYKFARQEMGILPTEAELDFYQEFQPWLQRRLYVRTANSWDKIILIKCIDEKAAFDHFFQLLEQFRDRDKSQDIDPILLDEPFEASERVA
;
A
#
# COMPACT_ATOMS: atom_id res chain seq x y z
N MET A 1 -18.01 -8.02 12.27
CA MET A 1 -17.49 -6.65 12.43
C MET A 1 -16.87 -6.26 11.11
N SER A 2 -17.24 -5.14 10.50
CA SER A 2 -16.59 -4.69 9.26
C SER A 2 -15.18 -4.20 9.60
N ASN A 3 -14.16 -4.86 9.09
CA ASN A 3 -12.77 -4.43 9.22
C ASN A 3 -12.46 -3.30 8.21
N LEU A 4 -11.29 -2.69 8.30
CA LEU A 4 -10.85 -1.61 7.41
C LEU A 4 -10.96 -1.99 5.92
N PHE A 5 -10.62 -3.22 5.54
CA PHE A 5 -10.63 -3.62 4.14
C PHE A 5 -12.04 -3.78 3.59
N ASP A 6 -12.99 -4.29 4.40
CA ASP A 6 -14.41 -4.31 4.04
C ASP A 6 -14.94 -2.88 3.82
N LEU A 7 -14.46 -1.91 4.63
CA LEU A 7 -14.81 -0.50 4.49
C LEU A 7 -14.19 0.11 3.23
N LEU A 8 -12.92 -0.19 2.95
CA LEU A 8 -12.24 0.22 1.72
C LEU A 8 -12.94 -0.31 0.48
N GLU A 9 -13.40 -1.56 0.48
CA GLU A 9 -14.17 -2.14 -0.63
C GLU A 9 -15.50 -1.39 -0.85
N LYS A 10 -16.23 -1.09 0.23
CA LYS A 10 -17.46 -0.28 0.15
C LYS A 10 -17.21 1.12 -0.40
N ILE A 11 -16.10 1.75 0.01
CA ILE A 11 -15.70 3.07 -0.50
C ILE A 11 -15.34 2.99 -1.98
N ASN A 12 -14.62 1.95 -2.42
CA ASN A 12 -14.27 1.74 -3.83
C ASN A 12 -15.53 1.63 -4.71
N GLN A 13 -16.52 0.86 -4.24
CA GLN A 13 -17.77 0.65 -4.98
C GLN A 13 -18.65 1.92 -5.04
N LYS A 14 -18.67 2.73 -3.98
CA LYS A 14 -19.58 3.88 -3.84
C LYS A 14 -18.90 5.09 -3.18
N PRO A 15 -17.86 5.70 -3.77
CA PRO A 15 -17.07 6.74 -3.10
C PRO A 15 -17.90 7.97 -2.72
N GLY A 16 -18.88 8.34 -3.56
CA GLY A 16 -19.78 9.46 -3.29
C GLY A 16 -20.59 9.33 -1.99
N LEU A 17 -20.92 8.10 -1.57
CA LEU A 17 -21.69 7.84 -0.35
C LEU A 17 -20.84 8.02 0.92
N TYR A 18 -19.55 7.67 0.85
CA TYR A 18 -18.68 7.61 2.02
C TYR A 18 -17.79 8.84 2.19
N ILE A 19 -17.28 9.37 1.07
CA ILE A 19 -16.28 10.45 1.05
C ILE A 19 -16.68 11.61 0.11
N GLY A 20 -17.92 11.62 -0.38
CA GLY A 20 -18.50 12.70 -1.20
C GLY A 20 -18.08 12.68 -2.68
N THR A 21 -16.83 12.30 -2.98
CA THR A 21 -16.33 12.13 -4.35
C THR A 21 -15.17 11.13 -4.40
N ALA A 22 -14.89 10.56 -5.58
CA ALA A 22 -13.73 9.71 -5.81
C ALA A 22 -12.45 10.58 -5.79
N SER A 23 -11.87 10.77 -4.61
CA SER A 23 -10.67 11.58 -4.39
C SER A 23 -9.71 10.88 -3.44
N ILE A 24 -8.44 10.83 -3.83
CA ILE A 24 -7.37 10.25 -3.01
C ILE A 24 -7.15 11.05 -1.73
N THR A 25 -7.26 12.37 -1.81
CA THR A 25 -7.13 13.28 -0.67
C THR A 25 -8.30 13.09 0.31
N ALA A 26 -9.54 13.01 -0.19
CA ALA A 26 -10.71 12.74 0.65
C ALA A 26 -10.62 11.35 1.31
N LEU A 27 -10.19 10.33 0.57
CA LEU A 27 -9.95 8.99 1.11
C LEU A 27 -8.91 9.01 2.23
N ARG A 28 -7.78 9.70 2.03
CA ARG A 28 -6.73 9.80 3.06
C ARG A 28 -7.28 10.41 4.35
N HIS A 29 -7.99 11.53 4.27
CA HIS A 29 -8.57 12.20 5.43
C HIS A 29 -9.59 11.32 6.15
N PHE A 30 -10.45 10.63 5.39
CA PHE A 30 -11.39 9.68 5.95
C PHE A 30 -10.68 8.56 6.73
N LEU A 31 -9.60 7.99 6.18
CA LEU A 31 -8.82 6.94 6.86
C LEU A 31 -8.09 7.44 8.11
N VAL A 32 -7.59 8.68 8.13
CA VAL A 32 -7.05 9.30 9.36
C VAL A 32 -8.15 9.35 10.43
N GLY A 33 -9.31 9.91 10.08
CA GLY A 33 -10.43 10.07 11.02
C GLY A 33 -10.95 8.73 11.53
N TYR A 34 -11.08 7.73 10.65
CA TYR A 34 -11.50 6.38 11.01
C TYR A 34 -10.52 5.73 12.00
N LYS A 35 -9.21 5.81 11.74
CA LYS A 35 -8.19 5.29 12.66
C LYS A 35 -8.24 6.01 14.01
N PHE A 36 -8.32 7.33 13.99
CA PHE A 36 -8.41 8.15 15.21
C PHE A 36 -9.63 7.77 16.05
N ALA A 37 -10.83 7.72 15.46
CA ALA A 37 -12.06 7.36 16.16
C ALA A 37 -11.99 5.96 16.78
N ARG A 38 -11.41 4.97 16.08
CA ARG A 38 -11.23 3.62 16.64
C ARG A 38 -10.29 3.61 17.84
N GLN A 39 -9.21 4.38 17.79
CA GLN A 39 -8.27 4.51 18.91
C GLN A 39 -8.96 5.14 20.14
N GLU A 40 -9.72 6.21 19.94
CA GLU A 40 -10.49 6.87 21.02
C GLU A 40 -11.54 5.93 21.64
N MET A 41 -12.09 5.01 20.86
CA MET A 41 -13.04 3.99 21.32
C MET A 41 -12.37 2.73 21.92
N GLY A 42 -11.04 2.68 22.01
CA GLY A 42 -10.30 1.51 22.51
C GLY A 42 -10.39 0.27 21.60
N ILE A 43 -10.77 0.45 20.33
CA ILE A 43 -10.90 -0.65 19.38
C ILE A 43 -9.52 -0.95 18.79
N LEU A 44 -8.96 -2.10 19.14
CA LEU A 44 -7.67 -2.53 18.62
C LEU A 44 -7.73 -2.81 17.10
N PRO A 45 -6.68 -2.46 16.35
CA PRO A 45 -6.56 -2.87 14.96
C PRO A 45 -6.29 -4.38 14.87
N THR A 46 -6.78 -4.99 13.80
CA THR A 46 -6.40 -6.36 13.42
C THR A 46 -4.97 -6.40 12.88
N GLU A 47 -4.37 -7.59 12.76
CA GLU A 47 -3.02 -7.76 12.20
C GLU A 47 -2.90 -7.18 10.79
N ALA A 48 -3.89 -7.44 9.92
CA ALA A 48 -3.91 -6.89 8.56
C ALA A 48 -4.04 -5.35 8.53
N GLU A 49 -4.72 -4.76 9.51
CA GLU A 49 -4.81 -3.30 9.66
C GLU A 49 -3.49 -2.70 10.13
N LEU A 50 -2.84 -3.33 11.11
CA LEU A 50 -1.51 -2.95 11.58
C LEU A 50 -0.50 -2.98 10.43
N ASP A 51 -0.51 -4.06 9.67
CA ASP A 51 0.31 -4.24 8.47
C ASP A 51 0.11 -3.11 7.46
N PHE A 52 -1.15 -2.79 7.11
CA PHE A 52 -1.43 -1.67 6.22
C PHE A 52 -0.92 -0.33 6.78
N TYR A 53 -1.15 -0.05 8.06
CA TYR A 53 -0.73 1.21 8.67
C TYR A 53 0.79 1.38 8.75
N GLN A 54 1.55 0.29 8.85
CA GLN A 54 3.00 0.30 9.01
C GLN A 54 3.72 0.17 7.67
N GLU A 55 3.27 -0.74 6.81
CA GLU A 55 4.04 -1.21 5.66
C GLU A 55 3.60 -0.63 4.32
N PHE A 56 2.38 -0.12 4.18
CA PHE A 56 1.89 0.38 2.88
C PHE A 56 2.74 1.53 2.34
N GLN A 57 3.09 2.50 3.20
CA GLN A 57 3.92 3.65 2.82
C GLN A 57 5.36 3.22 2.43
N PRO A 58 6.10 2.47 3.28
CA PRO A 58 7.42 1.95 2.91
C PRO A 58 7.41 1.08 1.66
N TRP A 59 6.39 0.23 1.50
CA TRP A 59 6.23 -0.60 0.31
C TRP A 59 6.04 0.24 -0.95
N LEU A 60 5.16 1.24 -0.91
CA LEU A 60 4.89 2.13 -2.03
C LEU A 60 6.14 2.90 -2.45
N GLN A 61 6.89 3.42 -1.48
CA GLN A 61 8.14 4.15 -1.71
C GLN A 61 9.19 3.27 -2.39
N ARG A 62 9.35 2.02 -1.94
CA ARG A 62 10.24 1.03 -2.58
C ARG A 62 9.80 0.71 -4.00
N ARG A 63 8.51 0.40 -4.19
CA ARG A 63 7.93 0.04 -5.51
C ARG A 63 8.11 1.14 -6.55
N LEU A 64 8.00 2.40 -6.12
CA LEU A 64 8.06 3.56 -7.00
C LEU A 64 9.45 4.21 -7.06
N TYR A 65 10.44 3.66 -6.35
CA TYR A 65 11.80 4.20 -6.20
C TYR A 65 11.82 5.67 -5.75
N VAL A 66 10.92 6.05 -4.84
CA VAL A 66 10.80 7.44 -4.34
C VAL A 66 11.30 7.52 -2.90
N ARG A 67 12.16 8.51 -2.62
CA ARG A 67 12.56 8.90 -1.26
C ARG A 67 11.97 10.27 -0.93
N THR A 68 10.88 10.30 -0.16
CA THR A 68 10.19 11.54 0.20
C THR A 68 9.50 11.41 1.56
N ALA A 69 9.32 12.52 2.27
CA ALA A 69 8.48 12.59 3.46
C ALA A 69 6.98 12.76 3.13
N ASN A 70 6.62 12.88 1.85
CA ASN A 70 5.23 12.99 1.43
C ASN A 70 4.45 11.70 1.77
N SER A 71 3.20 11.88 2.19
CA SER A 71 2.27 10.78 2.41
C SER A 71 1.90 10.07 1.11
N TRP A 72 1.48 8.81 1.22
CA TRP A 72 1.20 7.93 0.08
C TRP A 72 0.18 8.54 -0.89
N ASP A 73 -0.83 9.26 -0.40
CA ASP A 73 -1.82 9.96 -1.23
C ASP A 73 -1.16 10.98 -2.16
N LYS A 74 -0.22 11.79 -1.64
CA LYS A 74 0.54 12.74 -2.45
C LYS A 74 1.50 12.04 -3.41
N ILE A 75 2.15 10.97 -2.99
CA ILE A 75 3.04 10.17 -3.85
C ILE A 75 2.26 9.64 -5.06
N ILE A 76 1.05 9.13 -4.83
CA ILE A 76 0.16 8.62 -5.89
C ILE A 76 -0.34 9.77 -6.77
N LEU A 77 -0.83 10.85 -6.15
CA LEU A 77 -1.43 11.98 -6.86
C LEU A 77 -0.45 12.64 -7.85
N ILE A 78 0.82 12.81 -7.48
CA ILE A 78 1.85 13.41 -8.35
C ILE A 78 2.05 12.59 -9.65
N LYS A 79 1.75 11.28 -9.62
CA LYS A 79 1.87 10.41 -10.79
C LYS A 79 0.59 10.30 -11.62
N CYS A 80 -0.50 10.92 -11.17
CA CYS A 80 -1.81 10.82 -11.79
C CYS A 80 -2.26 12.17 -12.36
N ILE A 81 -3.18 12.13 -13.31
CA ILE A 81 -3.69 13.34 -13.96
C ILE A 81 -4.62 14.15 -13.04
N ASP A 82 -5.36 13.47 -12.16
CA ASP A 82 -6.30 14.08 -11.23
C ASP A 82 -6.53 13.20 -9.98
N GLU A 83 -7.35 13.73 -9.08
CA GLU A 83 -7.77 13.09 -7.82
C GLU A 83 -8.48 11.76 -8.02
N LYS A 84 -9.27 11.63 -9.09
CA LYS A 84 -10.04 10.41 -9.37
C LYS A 84 -9.12 9.30 -9.88
N ALA A 85 -8.23 9.61 -10.82
CA ALA A 85 -7.24 8.68 -11.32
C ALA A 85 -6.31 8.20 -10.19
N ALA A 86 -5.93 9.10 -9.28
CA ALA A 86 -5.16 8.74 -8.09
C ALA A 86 -5.94 7.83 -7.13
N PHE A 87 -7.23 8.10 -6.93
CA PHE A 87 -8.13 7.25 -6.15
C PHE A 87 -8.23 5.84 -6.76
N ASP A 88 -8.49 5.73 -8.06
CA ASP A 88 -8.60 4.44 -8.75
C ASP A 88 -7.26 3.69 -8.68
N HIS A 89 -6.13 4.39 -8.85
CA HIS A 89 -4.80 3.79 -8.78
C HIS A 89 -4.44 3.30 -7.38
N PHE A 90 -4.91 3.97 -6.32
CA PHE A 90 -4.74 3.49 -4.95
C PHE A 90 -5.33 2.09 -4.75
N PHE A 91 -6.52 1.80 -5.27
CA PHE A 91 -7.12 0.48 -5.10
C PHE A 91 -6.35 -0.61 -5.85
N GLN A 92 -5.80 -0.29 -7.03
CA GLN A 92 -4.90 -1.20 -7.74
C GLN A 92 -3.62 -1.49 -6.95
N LEU A 93 -3.04 -0.46 -6.32
CA LEU A 93 -1.86 -0.60 -5.47
C LEU A 93 -2.18 -1.36 -4.19
N LEU A 94 -3.37 -1.18 -3.61
CA LEU A 94 -3.83 -1.89 -2.43
C LEU A 94 -3.95 -3.40 -2.70
N GLU A 95 -4.48 -3.80 -3.85
CA GLU A 95 -4.53 -5.20 -4.27
C GLU A 95 -3.11 -5.78 -4.39
N GLN A 96 -2.21 -5.08 -5.11
CA GLN A 96 -0.82 -5.50 -5.25
C GLN A 96 -0.08 -5.58 -3.90
N PHE A 97 -0.38 -4.67 -2.97
CA PHE A 97 0.18 -4.69 -1.62
C PHE A 97 -0.30 -5.92 -0.86
N ARG A 98 -1.57 -6.32 -0.98
CA ARG A 98 -2.11 -7.52 -0.33
C ARG A 98 -1.59 -8.82 -0.92
N ASP A 99 -1.21 -8.82 -2.19
CA ASP A 99 -0.67 -10.00 -2.86
C ASP A 99 0.86 -10.15 -2.71
N ARG A 100 1.54 -9.19 -2.09
CA ARG A 100 3.01 -9.17 -1.98
C ARG A 100 3.58 -10.40 -1.25
N ASP A 101 2.86 -10.93 -0.28
CA ASP A 101 3.30 -12.09 0.53
C ASP A 101 2.96 -13.42 -0.14
N LYS A 102 1.99 -13.45 -1.07
CA LYS A 102 1.68 -14.65 -1.86
C LYS A 102 2.76 -14.99 -2.89
N SER A 103 3.67 -14.05 -3.17
CA SER A 103 4.78 -14.21 -4.11
C SER A 103 6.13 -14.42 -3.43
N GLN A 104 6.17 -14.55 -2.09
CA GLN A 104 7.40 -14.83 -1.33
C GLN A 104 7.67 -16.34 -1.16
N ASP A 105 6.86 -17.24 -1.73
CA ASP A 105 7.20 -18.67 -1.90
C ASP A 105 8.14 -18.91 -3.11
N ILE A 106 9.17 -18.07 -3.25
CA ILE A 106 10.33 -18.39 -4.09
C ILE A 106 11.55 -18.22 -3.19
N ASP A 107 12.04 -19.37 -2.70
CA ASP A 107 13.24 -19.51 -1.90
C ASP A 107 14.39 -18.64 -2.44
N PRO A 108 15.04 -17.81 -1.60
CA PRO A 108 16.35 -17.26 -1.90
C PRO A 108 17.40 -18.35 -1.64
N ILE A 109 17.36 -19.44 -2.40
CA ILE A 109 18.47 -20.39 -2.49
C ILE A 109 18.86 -20.45 -3.97
N LEU A 110 19.82 -19.61 -4.35
CA LEU A 110 20.84 -19.83 -5.41
C LEU A 110 21.51 -18.50 -5.79
N LEU A 111 22.09 -17.79 -4.81
CA LEU A 111 23.15 -16.81 -5.07
C LEU A 111 24.23 -16.93 -3.99
N ASP A 112 24.75 -18.15 -3.83
CA ASP A 112 26.06 -18.39 -3.24
C ASP A 112 26.71 -19.55 -4.01
N GLU A 113 27.53 -19.22 -5.00
CA GLU A 113 28.63 -20.08 -5.45
C GLU A 113 29.85 -19.14 -5.61
N PRO A 114 30.88 -19.25 -4.75
CA PRO A 114 32.10 -18.47 -4.85
C PRO A 114 33.10 -19.13 -5.80
N PHE A 115 33.71 -18.30 -6.67
CA PHE A 115 35.10 -18.37 -7.16
C PHE A 115 35.65 -19.72 -7.66
N GLU A 116 35.76 -19.88 -8.99
CA GLU A 116 36.89 -20.61 -9.58
C GLU A 116 37.69 -19.70 -10.51
N ALA A 117 38.90 -19.36 -10.05
CA ALA A 117 40.00 -19.00 -10.93
C ALA A 117 40.48 -20.28 -11.62
N SER A 118 40.46 -20.31 -12.95
CA SER A 118 41.28 -21.24 -13.74
C SER A 118 41.93 -20.50 -14.91
N GLU A 119 43.22 -20.26 -14.70
CA GLU A 119 44.29 -20.11 -15.66
C GLU A 119 44.12 -21.02 -16.92
N ARG A 120 44.42 -20.45 -18.10
CA ARG A 120 45.29 -20.97 -19.21
C ARG A 120 44.73 -21.02 -20.65
N VAL A 121 45.48 -20.29 -21.50
CA VAL A 121 46.03 -20.66 -22.83
C VAL A 121 45.08 -20.66 -24.04
N ALA A 122 45.28 -19.66 -24.90
CA ALA A 122 45.72 -19.84 -26.30
C ALA A 122 46.41 -18.55 -26.78
#